data_AF-A0A6A2Z9P5-F1
#
_entry.id   AF-A0A6A2Z9P5-F1
#
_cell.length_a   1.000
_cell.length_b   1.000
_cell.length_c   1.000
_cell.angle_alpha   90.00
_cell.angle_beta   90.00
_cell.angle_gamma   90.00
#
_symmetry.space_group_name_H-M   'P 1'
#
loop_
_entity.id
_entity.type
_entity.pdbx_description
1 polymer ?
#
loop_
_entity_poly.entity_id
_entity_poly.type
_entity_poly.pdbx_seq_one_letter_code
_entity_poly.pdbx_strand_id
1 'polypeptide(L)'
;MITSFFFFFLSLLSIPLSYSSLSYDRPENFIIHVSKSHKPALFSSPHHWYSSILHSLPPSPQPIQLYSYEVIINGFSARLTAFQADKLRGLSGILSVMAGLLAGFHCTMVPLLPDYSLRLVYAGDVGNRVVNLADAHLIAATEVGQIVGDKIREYVKRSQFPTATILFRGTVIGPSPPAPKVAAFSSRGPNHLTRRFSNQMYFMSCPHVSGLAALLKKAYPNWSPAAIKSALMTTANTLDNSGSTIKDLATGEESSPFVHGAGHVNPNRALDPGLGPTGSDTCEGKLATPGDLNYPSFSVVFYSNNHVVKYKRTVKNVGTSADAIYEAKLNAPPGVEIKVSPSKLEFSDENQKLGYEVTFASNGLALSAVGSALGSIEWFDGAHRVRSPVVVRWVEGLKDSI
;
A
#
# COMPACT_ATOMS: atom_id res chain seq x y z
N MET A 1 74.10 38.51 -16.41
CA MET A 1 73.45 38.62 -17.73
C MET A 1 73.17 37.20 -18.23
N ILE A 2 71.89 36.82 -18.30
CA ILE A 2 71.28 35.83 -19.21
C ILE A 2 71.62 34.31 -19.06
N THR A 3 70.64 33.60 -18.48
CA THR A 3 70.00 32.29 -18.83
C THR A 3 70.79 31.08 -19.35
N SER A 4 70.47 29.89 -18.83
CA SER A 4 69.79 28.84 -19.63
C SER A 4 69.17 27.72 -18.77
N PHE A 5 67.91 27.41 -19.06
CA PHE A 5 67.08 26.33 -18.46
C PHE A 5 67.41 24.98 -19.14
N PHE A 6 67.47 23.89 -18.37
CA PHE A 6 67.47 22.52 -18.89
C PHE A 6 66.22 21.78 -18.39
N PHE A 7 65.36 21.39 -19.32
CA PHE A 7 64.17 20.54 -19.12
C PHE A 7 64.59 19.07 -19.14
N PHE A 8 64.16 18.28 -18.16
CA PHE A 8 64.24 16.81 -18.20
C PHE A 8 62.93 16.24 -18.76
N PHE A 9 63.02 15.55 -19.90
CA PHE A 9 61.94 14.81 -20.55
C PHE A 9 61.86 13.41 -19.91
N LEU A 10 60.72 13.02 -19.32
CA LEU A 10 60.46 11.65 -18.87
C LEU A 10 59.53 10.98 -19.89
N SER A 11 60.03 9.94 -20.56
CA SER A 11 59.30 9.13 -21.54
C SER A 11 58.25 8.24 -20.86
N LEU A 12 56.97 8.45 -21.19
CA LEU A 12 55.87 7.54 -20.85
C LEU A 12 55.80 6.39 -21.87
N LEU A 13 56.13 5.18 -21.43
CA LEU A 13 55.89 3.93 -22.16
C LEU A 13 54.47 3.44 -21.83
N SER A 14 53.57 3.48 -22.80
CA SER A 14 52.18 3.07 -22.69
C SER A 14 52.02 1.55 -22.83
N ILE A 15 51.67 0.87 -21.73
CA ILE A 15 51.15 -0.51 -21.73
C ILE A 15 49.62 -0.43 -21.60
N PRO A 16 48.82 -1.10 -22.44
CA PRO A 16 47.37 -1.09 -22.30
C PRO A 16 46.96 -1.97 -21.13
N LEU A 17 46.56 -1.37 -20.00
CA LEU A 17 45.85 -2.12 -18.96
C LEU A 17 44.43 -2.42 -19.46
N SER A 18 44.17 -3.69 -19.76
CA SER A 18 42.82 -4.23 -19.79
C SER A 18 42.22 -4.10 -18.38
N TYR A 19 41.33 -3.13 -18.18
CA TYR A 19 40.52 -3.03 -16.96
C TYR A 19 39.51 -4.18 -16.96
N SER A 20 39.89 -5.30 -16.35
CA SER A 20 38.91 -6.23 -15.80
C SER A 20 38.28 -5.55 -14.59
N SER A 21 36.99 -5.24 -14.67
CA SER A 21 36.24 -4.75 -13.52
C SER A 21 36.14 -5.87 -12.48
N LEU A 22 37.00 -5.84 -11.46
CA LEU A 22 36.86 -6.67 -10.27
C LEU A 22 35.54 -6.32 -9.57
N SER A 23 34.52 -7.15 -9.77
CA SER A 23 33.34 -7.19 -8.91
C SER A 23 33.81 -7.68 -7.54
N TYR A 24 33.83 -6.79 -6.56
CA TYR A 24 34.07 -7.14 -5.16
C TYR A 24 32.81 -7.87 -4.65
N ASP A 25 32.93 -9.14 -4.26
CA ASP A 25 31.84 -10.07 -3.92
C ASP A 25 31.12 -9.65 -2.62
N ARG A 26 30.31 -8.59 -2.70
CA ARG A 26 29.60 -8.00 -1.56
C ARG A 26 28.35 -8.84 -1.24
N PRO A 27 28.08 -9.18 0.04
CA PRO A 27 26.89 -9.92 0.41
C PRO A 27 25.58 -9.15 0.18
N GLU A 28 24.68 -9.73 -0.60
CA GLU A 28 23.34 -9.25 -0.91
C GLU A 28 22.26 -10.14 -0.27
N ASN A 29 21.02 -9.66 -0.22
CA ASN A 29 19.91 -10.43 0.33
C ASN A 29 19.37 -11.36 -0.75
N PHE A 30 19.23 -12.63 -0.44
CA PHE A 30 18.60 -13.62 -1.31
C PHE A 30 17.36 -14.21 -0.63
N ILE A 31 16.37 -14.57 -1.43
CA ILE A 31 15.20 -15.35 -1.05
C ILE A 31 15.43 -16.77 -1.58
N ILE A 32 15.45 -17.73 -0.67
CA ILE A 32 15.71 -19.14 -0.94
C ILE A 32 14.40 -19.90 -0.74
N HIS A 33 13.89 -20.49 -1.80
CA HIS A 33 12.74 -21.38 -1.76
C HIS A 33 13.22 -22.83 -1.63
N VAL A 34 12.65 -23.57 -0.70
CA VAL A 34 13.06 -24.92 -0.32
C VAL A 34 11.85 -25.86 -0.42
N SER A 35 12.08 -27.07 -0.90
CA SER A 35 11.04 -28.07 -1.05
C SER A 35 10.67 -28.66 0.32
N LYS A 36 9.40 -28.49 0.73
CA LYS A 36 8.88 -29.04 1.98
C LYS A 36 9.04 -30.57 2.07
N SER A 37 8.88 -31.27 0.96
CA SER A 37 8.96 -32.74 0.90
C SER A 37 10.38 -33.29 1.02
N HIS A 38 11.40 -32.45 0.87
CA HIS A 38 12.81 -32.83 0.96
C HIS A 38 13.41 -32.57 2.34
N LYS A 39 12.61 -32.13 3.33
CA LYS A 39 13.07 -31.96 4.70
C LYS A 39 13.50 -33.32 5.28
N PRO A 40 14.78 -33.51 5.66
CA PRO A 40 15.20 -34.75 6.27
C PRO A 40 14.55 -34.95 7.64
N ALA A 41 14.11 -36.17 7.94
CA ALA A 41 13.49 -36.53 9.21
C ALA A 41 14.40 -36.30 10.43
N LEU A 42 15.72 -36.19 10.20
CA LEU A 42 16.73 -35.90 11.22
C LEU A 42 16.55 -34.52 11.90
N PHE A 43 15.91 -33.55 11.22
CA PHE A 43 15.77 -32.19 11.76
C PHE A 43 14.42 -31.99 12.47
N SER A 44 14.46 -31.52 13.72
CA SER A 44 13.28 -31.25 14.54
C SER A 44 12.38 -30.13 14.00
N SER A 45 12.94 -29.08 13.40
CA SER A 45 12.19 -27.97 12.80
C SER A 45 12.75 -27.58 11.42
N PRO A 46 11.97 -26.94 10.53
CA PRO A 46 12.48 -26.41 9.26
C PRO A 46 13.58 -25.38 9.49
N HIS A 47 13.47 -24.55 10.53
CA HIS A 47 14.52 -23.62 10.92
C HIS A 47 15.89 -24.30 11.14
N HIS A 48 15.95 -25.39 11.90
CA HIS A 48 17.22 -26.11 12.12
C HIS A 48 17.80 -26.69 10.84
N TRP A 49 16.94 -27.17 9.94
CA TRP A 49 17.36 -27.63 8.63
C TRP A 49 17.94 -26.49 7.78
N TYR A 50 17.28 -25.33 7.73
CA TYR A 50 17.76 -24.17 6.98
C TYR A 50 19.08 -23.60 7.52
N SER A 51 19.23 -23.54 8.84
CA SER A 51 20.50 -23.13 9.45
C SER A 51 21.62 -24.12 9.13
N SER A 52 21.34 -25.43 9.05
CA SER A 52 22.33 -26.42 8.61
C SER A 52 22.79 -26.22 7.15
N ILE A 53 21.87 -25.82 6.25
CA ILE A 53 22.18 -25.49 4.85
C ILE A 53 23.13 -24.29 4.80
N LEU A 54 22.89 -23.25 5.60
CA LEU A 54 23.77 -22.08 5.66
C LEU A 54 25.15 -22.39 6.25
N HIS A 55 25.23 -23.26 7.26
CA HIS A 55 26.52 -23.71 7.82
C HIS A 55 27.34 -24.58 6.85
N SER A 56 26.72 -25.13 5.80
CA SER A 56 27.45 -25.86 4.75
C SER A 56 28.16 -24.93 3.75
N LEU A 57 27.86 -23.63 3.77
CA LEU A 57 28.45 -22.64 2.88
C LEU A 57 29.80 -22.11 3.41
N PRO A 58 30.66 -21.57 2.53
CA PRO A 58 31.90 -20.92 2.93
C PRO A 58 31.67 -19.86 4.03
N PRO A 59 32.48 -19.85 5.12
CA PRO A 59 32.21 -19.04 6.31
C PRO A 59 32.62 -17.56 6.19
N SER A 60 33.23 -17.16 5.07
CA SER A 60 33.70 -15.78 4.89
C SER A 60 33.21 -15.21 3.56
N PRO A 61 32.43 -14.11 3.59
CA PRO A 61 31.74 -13.54 4.76
C PRO A 61 30.66 -14.50 5.31
N GLN A 62 30.42 -14.46 6.62
CA GLN A 62 29.47 -15.38 7.26
C GLN A 62 28.05 -15.20 6.70
N PRO A 63 27.41 -16.28 6.20
CA PRO A 63 26.01 -16.26 5.82
C PRO A 63 25.12 -15.87 7.02
N ILE A 64 24.26 -14.88 6.85
CA ILE A 64 23.32 -14.46 7.89
C ILE A 64 21.91 -14.86 7.46
N GLN A 65 21.28 -15.76 8.22
CA GLN A 65 19.85 -16.03 8.06
C GLN A 65 19.06 -14.82 8.56
N LEU A 66 18.23 -14.24 7.70
CA LEU A 66 17.42 -13.06 8.03
C LEU A 66 16.04 -13.48 8.53
N TYR A 67 15.41 -14.46 7.86
CA TYR A 67 14.06 -14.88 8.18
C TYR A 67 13.74 -16.28 7.60
N SER A 68 12.80 -17.01 8.20
CA SER A 68 12.30 -18.30 7.69
C SER A 68 10.79 -18.27 7.46
N TYR A 69 10.36 -18.77 6.31
CA TYR A 69 8.97 -18.86 5.87
C TYR A 69 8.54 -20.33 5.90
N GLU A 70 7.38 -20.62 6.50
CA GLU A 70 6.88 -22.01 6.65
C GLU A 70 5.42 -22.21 6.23
N VAL A 71 4.67 -21.12 6.01
CA VAL A 71 3.20 -21.18 5.85
C VAL A 71 2.76 -21.23 4.38
N ILE A 72 3.11 -20.20 3.60
CA ILE A 72 2.68 -20.06 2.19
C ILE A 72 3.77 -20.56 1.23
N ILE A 73 5.02 -20.36 1.60
CA ILE A 73 6.24 -20.75 0.89
C ILE A 73 7.17 -21.35 1.95
N ASN A 74 7.84 -22.46 1.64
CA ASN A 74 8.80 -23.09 2.55
C ASN A 74 10.19 -22.61 2.19
N GLY A 75 10.85 -21.86 3.05
CA GLY A 75 12.19 -21.38 2.72
C GLY A 75 12.72 -20.36 3.70
N PHE A 76 13.75 -19.64 3.30
CA PHE A 76 14.38 -18.63 4.15
C PHE A 76 15.00 -17.52 3.32
N SER A 77 15.19 -16.35 3.93
CA SER A 77 16.02 -15.30 3.37
C SER A 77 17.36 -15.28 4.08
N ALA A 78 18.42 -15.07 3.32
CA ALA A 78 19.77 -15.01 3.85
C ALA A 78 20.59 -13.95 3.11
N ARG A 79 21.55 -13.37 3.82
CA ARG A 79 22.56 -12.49 3.23
C ARG A 79 23.73 -13.34 2.76
N LEU A 80 23.94 -13.39 1.45
CA LEU A 80 24.89 -14.29 0.78
C LEU A 80 25.69 -13.54 -0.27
N THR A 81 26.88 -14.04 -0.58
CA THR A 81 27.61 -13.61 -1.77
C THR A 81 27.06 -14.29 -3.04
N ALA A 82 27.44 -13.79 -4.22
CA ALA A 82 27.00 -14.37 -5.49
C ALA A 82 27.47 -15.83 -5.60
N PHE A 83 28.70 -16.11 -5.14
CA PHE A 83 29.28 -17.45 -5.10
C PHE A 83 28.53 -18.39 -4.13
N GLN A 84 28.20 -17.92 -2.94
CA GLN A 84 27.41 -18.69 -1.96
C GLN A 84 26.00 -18.99 -2.48
N ALA A 85 25.35 -18.01 -3.11
CA ALA A 85 24.03 -18.18 -3.71
C ALA A 85 24.04 -19.21 -4.85
N ASP A 86 25.10 -19.23 -5.66
CA ASP A 86 25.25 -20.20 -6.74
C ASP A 86 25.45 -21.64 -6.23
N LYS A 87 26.22 -21.81 -5.16
CA LYS A 87 26.33 -23.10 -4.45
C LYS A 87 24.98 -23.61 -3.94
N LEU A 88 24.11 -22.72 -3.45
CA LEU A 88 22.78 -23.12 -3.00
C LEU A 88 21.88 -23.61 -4.13
N ARG A 89 22.02 -23.06 -5.35
CA ARG A 89 21.22 -23.52 -6.52
C ARG A 89 21.50 -24.98 -6.88
N GLY A 90 22.69 -25.48 -6.56
CA GLY A 90 23.09 -26.86 -6.81
C GLY A 90 22.66 -27.87 -5.74
N LEU A 91 22.06 -27.44 -4.62
CA LEU A 91 21.69 -28.34 -3.53
C LEU A 91 20.31 -28.99 -3.78
N SER A 92 20.25 -30.31 -3.60
CA SER A 92 19.00 -31.06 -3.62
C SER A 92 18.05 -30.56 -2.53
N GLY A 93 16.85 -30.13 -2.92
CA GLY A 93 15.85 -29.57 -2.03
C GLY A 93 15.75 -28.05 -2.08
N ILE A 94 16.70 -27.33 -2.71
CA ILE A 94 16.54 -25.91 -3.03
C ILE A 94 15.81 -25.78 -4.37
N LEU A 95 14.64 -25.14 -4.35
CA LEU A 95 13.79 -24.95 -5.53
C LEU A 95 14.14 -23.68 -6.31
N SER A 96 14.57 -22.62 -5.61
CA SER A 96 14.93 -21.35 -6.24
C SER A 96 15.80 -20.50 -5.31
N VAL A 97 16.72 -19.74 -5.89
CA VAL A 97 17.55 -18.74 -5.20
C VAL A 97 17.47 -17.43 -5.99
N MET A 98 16.71 -16.48 -5.45
CA MET A 98 16.40 -15.21 -6.10
C MET A 98 17.07 -14.07 -5.35
N ALA A 99 17.75 -13.17 -6.08
CA ALA A 99 18.23 -11.93 -5.48
C ALA A 99 17.03 -11.10 -5.01
N GLY A 100 17.06 -10.65 -3.77
CA GLY A 100 16.05 -9.77 -3.22
C GLY A 100 16.12 -8.43 -3.93
N LEU A 101 15.12 -8.13 -4.77
CA LEU A 101 14.99 -6.79 -5.34
C LEU A 101 14.79 -5.81 -4.19
N LEU A 102 15.79 -4.99 -3.90
CA LEU A 102 15.62 -3.79 -3.09
C LEU A 102 14.81 -2.77 -3.90
N ALA A 103 13.51 -2.99 -4.00
CA ALA A 103 12.59 -1.86 -4.11
C ALA A 103 12.70 -1.11 -2.78
N GLY A 104 13.08 0.16 -2.81
CA GLY A 104 13.30 0.97 -1.60
C GLY A 104 12.04 1.11 -0.75
N PHE A 105 11.78 0.13 0.11
CA PHE A 105 10.76 0.15 1.14
C PHE A 105 11.42 -0.20 2.47
N HIS A 106 11.58 0.82 3.32
CA HIS A 106 12.02 0.64 4.69
C HIS A 106 10.95 -0.12 5.49
N CYS A 107 11.35 -1.17 6.19
CA CYS A 107 10.53 -1.87 7.19
C CYS A 107 11.38 -2.16 8.42
N THR A 108 10.97 -1.62 9.57
CA THR A 108 11.63 -1.76 10.89
C THR A 108 11.12 -2.98 11.67
N MET A 109 12.04 -3.66 12.35
CA MET A 109 11.80 -4.81 13.24
C MET A 109 11.11 -4.40 14.54
N VAL A 110 10.28 -5.29 15.12
CA VAL A 110 9.69 -5.16 16.46
C VAL A 110 10.55 -5.93 17.49
N PRO A 111 10.87 -5.38 18.68
CA PRO A 111 11.59 -6.10 19.73
C PRO A 111 10.66 -6.97 20.59
N LEU A 112 11.15 -8.15 20.99
CA LEU A 112 10.55 -9.04 22.01
C LEU A 112 11.22 -8.83 23.38
N LEU A 113 10.46 -8.77 24.48
CA LEU A 113 10.93 -8.99 25.87
C LEU A 113 9.79 -9.51 26.81
N PRO A 114 10.09 -10.11 27.98
CA PRO A 114 9.33 -11.23 28.57
C PRO A 114 8.53 -10.98 29.88
N ASP A 115 7.66 -11.97 30.14
CA ASP A 115 7.03 -12.56 31.35
C ASP A 115 6.61 -11.73 32.59
N TYR A 116 5.31 -11.78 32.96
CA TYR A 116 4.75 -11.97 34.33
C TYR A 116 3.25 -12.34 34.24
N SER A 117 2.80 -13.28 35.08
CA SER A 117 1.44 -13.83 35.12
C SER A 117 0.47 -13.03 36.00
N LEU A 118 -0.39 -12.24 35.37
CA LEU A 118 -1.50 -11.47 35.98
C LEU A 118 -2.69 -11.52 35.04
N ARG A 119 -3.84 -12.12 35.36
CA ARG A 119 -4.98 -12.13 34.42
C ARG A 119 -5.72 -10.79 34.49
N LEU A 120 -5.83 -10.07 33.36
CA LEU A 120 -6.41 -8.71 33.28
C LEU A 120 -7.61 -8.68 32.34
N VAL A 121 -8.68 -7.99 32.74
CA VAL A 121 -9.80 -7.62 31.85
C VAL A 121 -9.70 -6.12 31.61
N TYR A 122 -9.50 -5.74 30.35
CA TYR A 122 -9.50 -4.34 29.94
C TYR A 122 -10.90 -3.96 29.47
N ALA A 123 -11.46 -2.91 30.08
CA ALA A 123 -12.70 -2.27 29.62
C ALA A 123 -12.32 -0.98 28.90
N GLY A 124 -12.60 -0.90 27.59
CA GLY A 124 -12.34 0.29 26.78
C GLY A 124 -13.20 1.49 27.19
N ASP A 125 -12.73 2.69 26.85
CA ASP A 125 -13.40 3.96 27.18
C ASP A 125 -14.27 4.50 26.00
N VAL A 126 -15.34 5.18 26.40
CA VAL A 126 -16.44 5.85 25.67
C VAL A 126 -16.86 5.28 24.31
N GLY A 127 -18.06 4.69 24.31
CA GLY A 127 -18.77 4.19 23.14
C GLY A 127 -18.65 2.68 23.03
N ASN A 128 -19.49 2.05 22.21
CA ASN A 128 -19.42 0.61 21.93
C ASN A 128 -18.18 0.22 21.10
N ARG A 129 -17.06 0.93 21.31
CA ARG A 129 -15.77 0.83 20.64
C ARG A 129 -15.00 -0.34 21.23
N VAL A 130 -15.50 -1.56 21.00
CA VAL A 130 -14.58 -2.67 20.86
C VAL A 130 -13.83 -2.38 19.58
N VAL A 131 -12.65 -1.80 19.73
CA VAL A 131 -11.69 -1.84 18.65
C VAL A 131 -11.46 -3.35 18.46
N ASN A 132 -11.95 -3.93 17.36
CA ASN A 132 -11.74 -5.36 17.05
C ASN A 132 -10.26 -5.62 16.69
N LEU A 133 -9.34 -5.08 17.49
CA LEU A 133 -7.94 -5.43 17.49
C LEU A 133 -7.78 -6.54 18.52
N ALA A 134 -7.53 -7.75 18.04
CA ALA A 134 -7.05 -8.80 18.90
C ALA A 134 -5.57 -8.54 19.15
N ASP A 135 -5.25 -7.90 20.27
CA ASP A 135 -3.87 -7.76 20.72
C ASP A 135 -3.43 -9.00 21.51
N ALA A 136 -2.19 -9.42 21.27
CA ALA A 136 -1.61 -10.51 22.03
C ALA A 136 -1.29 -10.03 23.44
N HIS A 137 -1.88 -10.66 24.44
CA HIS A 137 -1.53 -10.46 25.83
C HIS A 137 -0.66 -11.61 26.32
N LEU A 138 0.38 -11.27 27.07
CA LEU A 138 1.28 -12.23 27.73
C LEU A 138 0.57 -13.06 28.81
N ILE A 139 -0.59 -12.57 29.24
CA ILE A 139 -1.43 -13.08 30.30
C ILE A 139 -2.80 -13.47 29.73
N ALA A 140 -3.52 -14.37 30.39
CA ALA A 140 -4.91 -14.64 30.00
C ALA A 140 -5.74 -13.38 30.24
N ALA A 141 -6.06 -12.69 29.14
CA ALA A 141 -6.77 -11.43 29.12
C ALA A 141 -7.77 -11.44 27.97
N THR A 142 -8.82 -10.63 28.12
CA THR A 142 -9.80 -10.37 27.06
C THR A 142 -10.19 -8.91 27.13
N GLU A 143 -10.33 -8.29 25.96
CA GLU A 143 -10.94 -6.97 25.84
C GLU A 143 -12.46 -7.10 25.77
N VAL A 144 -13.16 -6.20 26.43
CA VAL A 144 -14.62 -6.10 26.38
C VAL A 144 -15.04 -4.66 26.11
N GLY A 145 -16.14 -4.51 25.37
CA GLY A 145 -16.73 -3.20 25.12
C GLY A 145 -17.28 -2.59 26.40
N GLN A 146 -17.40 -1.26 26.43
CA GLN A 146 -17.83 -0.51 27.62
C GLN A 146 -19.12 -1.06 28.26
N ILE A 147 -20.14 -1.35 27.46
CA ILE A 147 -21.43 -1.89 27.94
C ILE A 147 -21.26 -3.20 28.72
N VAL A 148 -20.38 -4.08 28.23
CA VAL A 148 -20.08 -5.35 28.90
C VAL A 148 -19.18 -5.10 30.12
N GLY A 149 -18.21 -4.19 30.00
CA GLY A 149 -17.34 -3.76 31.09
C GLY A 149 -18.11 -3.19 32.29
N ASP A 150 -19.13 -2.36 32.05
CA ASP A 150 -19.98 -1.81 33.11
C ASP A 150 -20.80 -2.89 33.80
N LYS A 151 -21.32 -3.88 33.04
CA LYS A 151 -22.00 -5.05 33.63
C LYS A 151 -21.05 -5.89 34.49
N ILE A 152 -19.81 -6.09 34.05
CA ILE A 152 -18.79 -6.78 34.85
C ILE A 152 -18.46 -5.99 36.12
N ARG A 153 -18.34 -4.66 36.01
CA ARG A 153 -18.11 -3.77 37.15
C ARG A 153 -19.25 -3.83 38.17
N GLU A 154 -20.50 -3.85 37.71
CA GLU A 154 -21.65 -4.05 38.59
C GLU A 154 -21.65 -5.44 39.25
N TYR A 155 -21.33 -6.49 38.50
CA TYR A 155 -21.22 -7.85 39.04
C TYR A 155 -20.20 -7.94 40.18
N VAL A 156 -19.01 -7.34 39.99
CA VAL A 156 -17.95 -7.30 41.01
C VAL A 156 -18.40 -6.55 42.26
N LYS A 157 -19.16 -5.46 42.13
CA LYS A 157 -19.66 -4.69 43.28
C LYS A 157 -20.73 -5.43 44.10
N ARG A 158 -21.51 -6.31 43.47
CA ARG A 158 -22.64 -7.00 44.10
C ARG A 158 -22.25 -8.31 44.80
N SER A 159 -21.14 -8.93 44.42
CA SER A 159 -20.70 -10.23 44.95
C SER A 159 -19.59 -10.06 45.98
N GLN A 160 -19.68 -10.79 47.09
CA GLN A 160 -18.64 -10.79 48.13
C GLN A 160 -17.35 -11.49 47.66
N PHE A 161 -17.47 -12.46 46.73
CA PHE A 161 -16.35 -13.22 46.16
C PHE A 161 -16.58 -13.45 44.65
N PRO A 162 -16.43 -12.42 43.80
CA PRO A 162 -16.70 -12.55 42.37
C PRO A 162 -15.68 -13.47 41.69
N THR A 163 -16.16 -14.38 40.83
CA THR A 163 -15.32 -15.29 40.04
C THR A 163 -15.72 -15.25 38.56
N ALA A 164 -14.76 -15.41 37.66
CA ALA A 164 -15.01 -15.41 36.21
C ALA A 164 -14.03 -16.36 35.50
N THR A 165 -14.45 -16.88 34.34
CA THR A 165 -13.61 -17.75 33.49
C THR A 165 -13.55 -17.18 32.08
N ILE A 166 -12.34 -17.04 31.53
CA ILE A 166 -12.12 -16.67 30.14
C ILE A 166 -12.06 -17.96 29.32
N LEU A 167 -12.98 -18.13 28.38
CA LEU A 167 -13.05 -19.28 27.48
C LEU A 167 -12.76 -18.84 26.05
N PHE A 168 -11.75 -19.44 25.41
CA PHE A 168 -11.51 -19.23 23.99
C PHE A 168 -12.50 -20.08 23.17
N ARG A 169 -13.35 -19.42 22.39
CA ARG A 169 -14.38 -20.06 21.55
C ARG A 169 -13.99 -20.17 20.07
N GLY A 170 -12.72 -19.94 19.74
CA GLY A 170 -12.23 -19.95 18.36
C GLY A 170 -12.53 -18.66 17.60
N THR A 171 -12.15 -18.64 16.32
CA THR A 171 -12.36 -17.52 15.41
C THR A 171 -13.76 -17.58 14.81
N VAL A 172 -14.50 -16.47 14.88
CA VAL A 172 -15.81 -16.34 14.22
C VAL A 172 -15.63 -15.66 12.88
N ILE A 173 -16.09 -16.30 11.81
CA ILE A 173 -16.20 -15.71 10.47
C ILE A 173 -17.68 -15.60 10.15
N GLY A 174 -18.15 -14.39 9.87
CA GLY A 174 -19.55 -14.16 9.59
C GLY A 174 -19.82 -12.78 9.02
N PRO A 175 -21.07 -12.50 8.63
CA PRO A 175 -21.45 -11.21 8.07
C PRO A 175 -21.50 -10.09 9.12
N SER A 176 -21.52 -10.44 10.41
CA SER A 176 -21.61 -9.51 11.53
C SER A 176 -20.46 -9.72 12.52
N PRO A 177 -19.80 -8.64 12.99
CA PRO A 177 -20.03 -7.25 12.58
C PRO A 177 -19.62 -6.98 11.12
N PRO A 178 -20.20 -5.96 10.47
CA PRO A 178 -19.90 -5.66 9.06
C PRO A 178 -18.41 -5.42 8.81
N ALA A 179 -17.93 -5.83 7.64
CA ALA A 179 -16.54 -5.70 7.22
C ALA A 179 -16.44 -5.38 5.72
N PRO A 180 -15.41 -4.66 5.26
CA PRO A 180 -14.28 -4.11 6.03
C PRO A 180 -14.62 -2.84 6.82
N LYS A 181 -13.76 -2.54 7.80
CA LYS A 181 -13.71 -1.25 8.52
C LYS A 181 -12.27 -0.76 8.55
N VAL A 182 -12.06 0.54 8.65
CA VAL A 182 -10.71 1.12 8.71
C VAL A 182 -10.23 1.12 10.15
N ALA A 183 -9.03 0.57 10.38
CA ALA A 183 -8.45 0.48 11.70
C ALA A 183 -8.20 1.86 12.31
N ALA A 184 -8.46 1.99 13.62
CA ALA A 184 -8.33 3.26 14.34
C ALA A 184 -6.90 3.83 14.27
N PHE A 185 -5.89 2.95 14.30
CA PHE A 185 -4.48 3.31 14.24
C PHE A 185 -3.95 3.63 12.83
N SER A 186 -4.77 3.47 11.77
CA SER A 186 -4.35 3.80 10.41
C SER A 186 -4.04 5.29 10.29
N SER A 187 -2.89 5.65 9.73
CA SER A 187 -2.59 7.06 9.38
C SER A 187 -3.63 7.62 8.40
N ARG A 188 -3.91 8.92 8.52
CA ARG A 188 -4.95 9.63 7.77
C ARG A 188 -4.35 10.79 6.99
N GLY A 189 -4.93 11.10 5.84
CA GLY A 189 -4.61 12.31 5.08
C GLY A 189 -5.19 13.58 5.71
N PRO A 190 -4.97 14.75 5.10
CA PRO A 190 -4.26 14.97 3.83
C PRO A 190 -2.73 14.90 3.95
N ASN A 191 -2.04 14.72 2.83
CA ASN A 191 -0.58 14.84 2.79
C ASN A 191 -0.19 16.33 2.95
N HIS A 192 0.52 16.68 4.01
CA HIS A 192 0.82 18.07 4.36
C HIS A 192 2.07 18.64 3.66
N LEU A 193 3.00 17.82 3.19
CA LEU A 193 4.25 18.20 2.52
C LEU A 193 4.73 17.02 1.67
N THR A 194 5.17 17.22 0.43
CA THR A 194 5.90 16.23 -0.40
C THR A 194 7.29 15.87 0.17
N ARG A 195 7.43 15.61 1.48
CA ARG A 195 8.72 15.24 2.07
C ARG A 195 8.60 14.34 3.30
N ARG A 196 9.10 13.12 3.09
CA ARG A 196 9.55 12.10 4.06
C ARG A 196 8.48 11.49 4.99
N PHE A 197 8.15 10.25 4.62
CA PHE A 197 7.51 9.18 5.39
C PHE A 197 7.62 9.35 6.91
N SER A 198 6.53 9.81 7.52
CA SER A 198 6.27 9.54 8.93
C SER A 198 5.85 8.07 9.04
N ASN A 199 6.74 7.28 9.62
CA ASN A 199 6.50 5.91 10.04
C ASN A 199 5.27 5.88 10.96
N GLN A 200 4.21 5.13 10.67
CA GLN A 200 3.44 4.30 11.61
C GLN A 200 2.61 3.21 10.88
N MET A 201 2.92 1.95 11.18
CA MET A 201 2.11 0.71 11.08
C MET A 201 1.25 0.46 9.81
N TYR A 202 1.86 -0.02 8.72
CA TYR A 202 1.15 -0.59 7.54
C TYR A 202 1.72 -1.95 7.09
N PHE A 203 2.21 -2.75 8.05
CA PHE A 203 2.95 -3.99 7.78
C PHE A 203 2.13 -5.09 7.10
N MET A 204 0.81 -5.17 7.36
CA MET A 204 0.01 -6.30 6.89
C MET A 204 -0.77 -5.99 5.60
N SER A 205 -1.25 -4.76 5.40
CA SER A 205 -2.02 -4.39 4.18
C SER A 205 -1.12 -4.10 2.98
N CYS A 206 0.06 -3.50 3.19
CA CYS A 206 1.04 -3.24 2.12
C CYS A 206 1.42 -4.51 1.32
N PRO A 207 1.79 -5.64 1.96
CA PRO A 207 2.13 -6.86 1.20
C PRO A 207 0.94 -7.45 0.43
N HIS A 208 -0.31 -7.26 0.87
CA HIS A 208 -1.48 -7.66 0.09
C HIS A 208 -1.58 -6.85 -1.20
N VAL A 209 -1.48 -5.52 -1.13
CA VAL A 209 -1.54 -4.65 -2.32
C VAL A 209 -0.35 -4.92 -3.25
N SER A 210 0.85 -5.12 -2.70
CA SER A 210 2.05 -5.50 -3.47
C SER A 210 1.89 -6.85 -4.18
N GLY A 211 1.29 -7.85 -3.51
CA GLY A 211 0.98 -9.14 -4.11
C GLY A 211 -0.03 -9.03 -5.24
N LEU A 212 -1.10 -8.25 -5.06
CA LEU A 212 -2.08 -7.96 -6.11
C LEU A 212 -1.45 -7.22 -7.29
N ALA A 213 -0.59 -6.23 -7.03
CA ALA A 213 0.13 -5.52 -8.08
C ALA A 213 1.05 -6.47 -8.89
N ALA A 214 1.72 -7.40 -8.22
CA ALA A 214 2.54 -8.42 -8.88
C ALA A 214 1.70 -9.39 -9.74
N LEU A 215 0.52 -9.80 -9.26
CA LEU A 215 -0.41 -10.63 -10.03
C LEU A 215 -0.92 -9.90 -11.26
N LEU A 216 -1.30 -8.62 -11.14
CA LEU A 216 -1.70 -7.78 -12.27
C LEU A 216 -0.56 -7.57 -13.25
N LYS A 217 0.68 -7.35 -12.77
CA LYS A 217 1.87 -7.25 -13.63
C LYS A 217 2.14 -8.56 -14.38
N LYS A 218 1.86 -9.71 -13.77
CA LYS A 218 1.99 -11.02 -14.42
C LYS A 218 0.90 -11.24 -15.47
N ALA A 219 -0.34 -10.86 -15.18
CA ALA A 219 -1.45 -10.95 -16.12
C ALA A 219 -1.30 -9.98 -17.30
N TYR A 220 -0.78 -8.77 -17.03
CA TYR A 220 -0.56 -7.71 -18.01
C TYR A 220 0.90 -7.22 -17.98
N PRO A 221 1.84 -7.94 -18.62
CA PRO A 221 3.27 -7.61 -18.60
C PRO A 221 3.59 -6.19 -19.11
N ASN A 222 2.77 -5.66 -20.01
CA ASN A 222 2.96 -4.35 -20.63
C ASN A 222 2.37 -3.19 -19.83
N TRP A 223 1.63 -3.45 -18.74
CA TRP A 223 1.10 -2.37 -17.90
C TRP A 223 2.21 -1.65 -17.13
N SER A 224 2.13 -0.31 -17.11
CA SER A 224 2.98 0.54 -16.27
C SER A 224 2.57 0.42 -14.79
N PRO A 225 3.44 0.82 -13.84
CA PRO A 225 3.07 0.90 -12.43
C PRO A 225 1.84 1.81 -12.21
N ALA A 226 1.74 2.95 -12.92
CA ALA A 226 0.56 3.80 -12.96
C ALA A 226 -0.71 3.05 -13.36
N ALA A 227 -0.63 2.23 -14.40
CA ALA A 227 -1.78 1.47 -14.89
C ALA A 227 -2.27 0.45 -13.86
N ILE A 228 -1.35 -0.31 -13.24
CA ILE A 228 -1.67 -1.27 -12.17
C ILE A 228 -2.30 -0.55 -10.97
N LYS A 229 -1.69 0.57 -10.56
CA LYS A 229 -2.20 1.38 -9.45
C LYS A 229 -3.59 1.92 -9.76
N SER A 230 -3.81 2.41 -10.97
CA SER A 230 -5.13 2.90 -11.38
C SER A 230 -6.17 1.80 -11.38
N ALA A 231 -5.87 0.63 -11.92
CA ALA A 231 -6.78 -0.51 -11.92
C ALA A 231 -7.23 -0.87 -10.50
N LEU A 232 -6.29 -0.91 -9.55
CA LEU A 232 -6.60 -1.18 -8.13
C LEU A 232 -7.43 -0.07 -7.47
N MET A 233 -7.21 1.19 -7.85
CA MET A 233 -7.93 2.34 -7.27
C MET A 233 -9.34 2.49 -7.85
N THR A 234 -9.50 2.46 -9.17
CA THR A 234 -10.78 2.76 -9.82
C THR A 234 -11.84 1.68 -9.65
N THR A 235 -11.42 0.47 -9.30
CA THR A 235 -12.27 -0.69 -9.10
C THR A 235 -12.54 -1.01 -7.62
N ALA A 236 -11.96 -0.23 -6.71
CA ALA A 236 -12.10 -0.42 -5.27
C ALA A 236 -13.56 -0.23 -4.79
N ASN A 237 -13.93 -1.00 -3.78
CA ASN A 237 -15.25 -0.93 -3.15
C ASN A 237 -15.26 0.11 -2.02
N THR A 238 -16.28 0.96 -1.99
CA THR A 238 -16.48 1.92 -0.89
C THR A 238 -17.49 1.45 0.16
N LEU A 239 -18.11 0.30 -0.09
CA LEU A 239 -19.14 -0.30 0.76
C LEU A 239 -18.60 -1.52 1.50
N ASP A 240 -19.12 -1.75 2.68
CA ASP A 240 -18.93 -2.98 3.44
C ASP A 240 -19.85 -4.11 2.95
N ASN A 241 -19.71 -5.29 3.54
CA ASN A 241 -20.53 -6.46 3.25
C ASN A 241 -22.03 -6.29 3.61
N SER A 242 -22.42 -5.22 4.31
CA SER A 242 -23.82 -4.87 4.56
C SER A 242 -24.39 -3.91 3.51
N GLY A 243 -23.55 -3.43 2.58
CA GLY A 243 -23.91 -2.42 1.59
C GLY A 243 -23.84 -0.98 2.12
N SER A 244 -23.37 -0.78 3.35
CA SER A 244 -23.18 0.55 3.95
C SER A 244 -21.79 1.10 3.64
N THR A 245 -21.59 2.41 3.75
CA THR A 245 -20.26 3.02 3.63
C THR A 245 -19.29 2.40 4.64
N ILE A 246 -18.07 2.11 4.22
CA ILE A 246 -17.01 1.60 5.11
C ILE A 246 -16.90 2.53 6.33
N LYS A 247 -16.89 1.96 7.53
CA LYS A 247 -16.78 2.72 8.79
C LYS A 247 -15.34 2.93 9.22
N ASP A 248 -15.11 4.05 9.89
CA ASP A 248 -13.86 4.37 10.58
C ASP A 248 -13.94 3.93 12.05
N LEU A 249 -13.06 3.03 12.49
CA LEU A 249 -13.03 2.58 13.88
C LEU A 249 -12.52 3.65 14.87
N ALA A 250 -11.82 4.69 14.41
CA ALA A 250 -11.37 5.78 15.29
C ALA A 250 -12.55 6.65 15.74
N THR A 251 -13.48 6.96 14.84
CA THR A 251 -14.62 7.85 15.10
C THR A 251 -15.90 7.07 15.39
N GLY A 252 -16.10 5.91 14.76
CA GLY A 252 -17.36 5.16 14.73
C GLY A 252 -18.28 5.54 13.56
N GLU A 253 -17.90 6.56 12.79
CA GLU A 253 -18.69 7.16 11.71
C GLU A 253 -18.32 6.60 10.33
N GLU A 254 -19.02 7.06 9.29
CA GLU A 254 -18.66 6.77 7.90
C GLU A 254 -17.23 7.26 7.58
N SER A 255 -16.45 6.43 6.90
CA SER A 255 -15.08 6.78 6.52
C SER A 255 -15.05 7.68 5.29
N SER A 256 -13.98 8.47 5.18
CA SER A 256 -13.75 9.38 4.06
C SER A 256 -12.56 8.94 3.20
N PRO A 257 -12.41 9.45 1.97
CA PRO A 257 -11.22 9.21 1.15
C PRO A 257 -9.89 9.57 1.81
N PHE A 258 -9.86 10.47 2.81
CA PHE A 258 -8.64 10.72 3.60
C PHE A 258 -8.24 9.54 4.49
N VAL A 259 -9.19 8.65 4.77
CA VAL A 259 -9.06 7.49 5.64
C VAL A 259 -8.77 6.23 4.83
N HIS A 260 -9.58 5.95 3.80
CA HIS A 260 -9.51 4.69 3.04
C HIS A 260 -9.13 4.88 1.56
N GLY A 261 -8.77 6.10 1.15
CA GLY A 261 -8.41 6.39 -0.24
C GLY A 261 -9.56 6.10 -1.19
N ALA A 262 -9.29 5.26 -2.20
CA ALA A 262 -10.28 4.88 -3.20
C ALA A 262 -11.30 3.84 -2.67
N GLY A 263 -10.97 3.08 -1.62
CA GLY A 263 -11.80 1.96 -1.14
C GLY A 263 -11.00 0.71 -0.77
N HIS A 264 -11.75 -0.35 -0.45
CA HIS A 264 -11.20 -1.69 -0.29
C HIS A 264 -10.89 -2.33 -1.65
N VAL A 265 -9.71 -2.92 -1.78
CA VAL A 265 -9.26 -3.52 -3.04
C VAL A 265 -10.20 -4.63 -3.52
N ASN A 266 -10.46 -4.67 -4.82
CA ASN A 266 -11.24 -5.73 -5.46
C ASN A 266 -10.40 -6.38 -6.57
N PRO A 267 -9.68 -7.48 -6.28
CA PRO A 267 -8.75 -8.09 -7.23
C PRO A 267 -9.39 -8.51 -8.55
N ASN A 268 -10.59 -9.08 -8.50
CA ASN A 268 -11.29 -9.58 -9.68
C ASN A 268 -11.73 -8.44 -10.59
N ARG A 269 -12.22 -7.35 -10.03
CA ARG A 269 -12.57 -6.15 -10.81
C ARG A 269 -11.32 -5.42 -11.31
N ALA A 270 -10.22 -5.44 -10.57
CA ALA A 270 -8.96 -4.84 -10.99
C ALA A 270 -8.27 -5.59 -12.15
N LEU A 271 -8.64 -6.86 -12.39
CA LEU A 271 -8.16 -7.62 -13.55
C LEU A 271 -8.72 -7.03 -14.85
N ASP A 272 -9.99 -6.66 -14.89
CA ASP A 272 -10.62 -5.97 -16.02
C ASP A 272 -11.22 -4.63 -15.57
N PRO A 273 -10.39 -3.57 -15.47
CA PRO A 273 -10.82 -2.29 -14.95
C PRO A 273 -11.58 -1.44 -15.99
N GLY A 274 -11.66 -1.87 -17.25
CA GLY A 274 -12.26 -1.11 -18.36
C GLY A 274 -11.40 0.07 -18.84
N LEU A 275 -11.09 1.02 -17.95
CA LEU A 275 -10.25 2.19 -18.27
C LEU A 275 -8.97 2.22 -17.45
N GLY A 276 -7.86 2.57 -18.11
CA GLY A 276 -6.56 2.80 -17.49
C GLY A 276 -5.94 4.15 -17.89
N PRO A 277 -4.93 4.64 -17.16
CA PRO A 277 -4.23 5.87 -17.50
C PRO A 277 -3.30 5.63 -18.69
N THR A 278 -3.12 6.68 -19.50
CA THR A 278 -2.26 6.64 -20.70
C THR A 278 -0.78 6.93 -20.43
N GLY A 279 -0.44 7.32 -19.20
CA GLY A 279 0.86 7.89 -18.83
C GLY A 279 1.90 6.86 -18.38
N SER A 280 3.13 7.09 -18.81
CA SER A 280 4.35 6.70 -18.10
C SER A 280 4.42 7.48 -16.78
N ASP A 281 4.83 6.84 -15.68
CA ASP A 281 5.13 7.50 -14.39
C ASP A 281 6.32 8.48 -14.46
N THR A 282 6.85 8.77 -15.66
CA THR A 282 7.98 9.67 -15.83
C THR A 282 7.55 11.13 -15.73
N CYS A 283 8.07 11.82 -14.72
CA CYS A 283 8.04 13.27 -14.54
C CYS A 283 8.86 13.98 -15.64
N GLU A 284 8.62 13.69 -16.92
CA GLU A 284 9.37 14.23 -18.05
C GLU A 284 8.86 15.61 -18.52
N GLY A 285 7.95 16.23 -17.76
CA GLY A 285 7.47 17.59 -18.02
C GLY A 285 7.16 18.35 -16.74
N LYS A 286 7.48 19.64 -16.74
CA LYS A 286 7.04 20.57 -15.69
C LYS A 286 5.51 20.72 -15.80
N LEU A 287 4.77 20.08 -14.89
CA LEU A 287 3.31 20.27 -14.80
C LEU A 287 3.01 21.71 -14.37
N ALA A 288 1.97 22.32 -14.94
CA ALA A 288 1.55 23.67 -14.56
C ALA A 288 0.98 23.70 -13.13
N THR A 289 0.21 22.66 -12.77
CA THR A 289 -0.25 22.43 -11.40
C THR A 289 -0.15 20.95 -11.04
N PRO A 290 -0.01 20.59 -9.75
CA PRO A 290 -0.05 19.19 -9.32
C PRO A 290 -1.31 18.43 -9.74
N GLY A 291 -2.41 19.16 -9.96
CA GLY A 291 -3.69 18.59 -10.38
C GLY A 291 -3.75 18.19 -11.85
N ASP A 292 -2.80 18.60 -12.68
CA ASP A 292 -2.67 18.18 -14.09
C ASP A 292 -2.05 16.79 -14.24
N LEU A 293 -1.53 16.21 -13.15
CA LEU A 293 -1.08 14.82 -13.13
C LEU A 293 -2.25 13.89 -13.49
N ASN A 294 -2.03 12.99 -14.44
CA ASN A 294 -3.03 12.01 -14.87
C ASN A 294 -3.21 10.88 -13.83
N TYR A 295 -3.78 11.25 -12.69
CA TYR A 295 -3.91 10.43 -11.49
C TYR A 295 -5.38 10.05 -11.25
N PRO A 296 -5.67 8.82 -10.78
CA PRO A 296 -7.04 8.29 -10.59
C PRO A 296 -7.76 8.84 -9.34
N SER A 297 -7.54 10.11 -9.03
CA SER A 297 -8.26 10.86 -7.99
C SER A 297 -8.10 12.36 -8.23
N PHE A 298 -9.01 13.16 -7.66
CA PHE A 298 -8.98 14.61 -7.76
C PHE A 298 -8.84 15.23 -6.38
N SER A 299 -7.87 16.12 -6.23
CA SER A 299 -7.67 16.96 -5.05
C SER A 299 -7.76 18.42 -5.50
N VAL A 300 -8.82 19.10 -5.12
CA VAL A 300 -9.12 20.48 -5.55
C VAL A 300 -8.95 21.42 -4.37
N VAL A 301 -8.27 22.54 -4.60
CA VAL A 301 -8.11 23.61 -3.59
C VAL A 301 -8.75 24.89 -4.12
N PHE A 302 -9.69 25.44 -3.35
CA PHE A 302 -10.34 26.71 -3.63
C PHE A 302 -9.77 27.81 -2.73
N TYR A 303 -9.34 28.91 -3.35
CA TYR A 303 -8.82 30.10 -2.66
C TYR A 303 -9.85 31.22 -2.55
N SER A 304 -10.98 31.09 -3.23
CA SER A 304 -12.08 32.06 -3.17
C SER A 304 -13.42 31.39 -3.48
N ASN A 305 -14.51 32.04 -3.07
CA ASN A 305 -15.86 31.52 -3.22
C ASN A 305 -16.28 31.26 -4.66
N ASN A 306 -15.73 32.00 -5.63
CA ASN A 306 -16.03 31.88 -7.07
C ASN A 306 -14.85 31.27 -7.86
N HIS A 307 -13.90 30.63 -7.17
CA HIS A 307 -12.76 30.02 -7.83
C HIS A 307 -13.21 28.80 -8.66
N VAL A 308 -12.74 28.76 -9.91
CA VAL A 308 -12.99 27.65 -10.84
C VAL A 308 -11.66 26.96 -11.11
N VAL A 309 -11.62 25.64 -10.90
CA VAL A 309 -10.44 24.81 -11.13
C VAL A 309 -10.77 23.81 -12.22
N LYS A 310 -9.85 23.66 -13.18
CA LYS A 310 -9.99 22.75 -14.31
C LYS A 310 -8.85 21.74 -14.32
N TYR A 311 -9.18 20.48 -14.53
CA TYR A 311 -8.21 19.40 -14.65
C TYR A 311 -8.46 18.60 -15.93
N LYS A 312 -7.38 18.31 -16.65
CA LYS A 312 -7.43 17.44 -17.82
C LYS A 312 -6.97 16.04 -17.44
N ARG A 313 -7.66 15.04 -17.96
CA ARG A 313 -7.32 13.62 -17.81
C ARG A 313 -7.34 12.95 -19.16
N THR A 314 -6.53 11.91 -19.30
CA THR A 314 -6.51 11.08 -20.50
C THR A 314 -6.64 9.63 -20.07
N VAL A 315 -7.65 8.96 -20.57
CA VAL A 315 -7.91 7.55 -20.30
C VAL A 315 -7.69 6.73 -21.57
N LYS A 316 -7.23 5.51 -21.38
CA LYS A 316 -7.12 4.48 -22.40
C LYS A 316 -8.11 3.38 -22.09
N ASN A 317 -8.82 2.91 -23.12
CA ASN A 317 -9.61 1.69 -23.01
C ASN A 317 -8.65 0.49 -22.89
N VAL A 318 -8.84 -0.29 -21.84
CA VAL A 318 -8.11 -1.53 -21.55
C VAL A 318 -9.07 -2.71 -21.37
N GLY A 319 -10.37 -2.47 -21.57
CA GLY A 319 -11.40 -3.50 -21.54
C GLY A 319 -11.36 -4.39 -22.78
N THR A 320 -12.17 -5.45 -22.74
CA THR A 320 -12.24 -6.45 -23.80
C THR A 320 -12.94 -5.98 -25.07
N SER A 321 -13.88 -5.04 -24.97
CA SER A 321 -14.56 -4.42 -26.12
C SER A 321 -13.78 -3.20 -26.60
N ALA A 322 -13.41 -3.17 -27.88
CA ALA A 322 -12.79 -1.99 -28.49
C ALA A 322 -13.79 -0.84 -28.64
N ASP A 323 -15.02 -1.17 -29.03
CA ASP A 323 -16.15 -0.26 -29.14
C ASP A 323 -16.86 -0.19 -27.78
N ALA A 324 -16.44 0.76 -26.96
CA ALA A 324 -16.99 0.95 -25.61
C ALA A 324 -17.41 2.40 -25.41
N ILE A 325 -18.61 2.60 -24.90
CA ILE A 325 -19.18 3.93 -24.63
C ILE A 325 -19.33 4.08 -23.12
N TYR A 326 -18.57 4.99 -22.54
CA TYR A 326 -18.64 5.30 -21.11
C TYR A 326 -19.42 6.60 -20.88
N GLU A 327 -20.38 6.56 -19.97
CA GLU A 327 -21.13 7.74 -19.53
C GLU A 327 -20.65 8.21 -18.16
N ALA A 328 -20.49 9.53 -18.00
CA ALA A 328 -20.07 10.13 -16.75
C ALA A 328 -21.23 10.27 -15.76
N LYS A 329 -21.07 9.66 -14.57
CA LYS A 329 -21.92 9.87 -13.39
C LYS A 329 -21.16 10.69 -12.35
N LEU A 330 -21.74 11.84 -11.99
CA LEU A 330 -21.12 12.81 -11.09
C LEU A 330 -21.80 12.77 -9.71
N ASN A 331 -20.99 12.66 -8.66
CA ASN A 331 -21.41 12.88 -7.28
C ASN A 331 -20.67 14.11 -6.75
N ALA A 332 -21.32 15.25 -6.79
CA ALA A 332 -20.71 16.54 -6.47
C ALA A 332 -20.56 16.72 -4.94
N PRO A 333 -19.39 17.17 -4.46
CA PRO A 333 -19.22 17.57 -3.07
C PRO A 333 -20.19 18.68 -2.68
N PRO A 334 -20.69 18.70 -1.43
CA PRO A 334 -21.45 19.83 -0.90
C PRO A 334 -20.75 21.18 -1.16
N GLY A 335 -21.48 22.14 -1.75
CA GLY A 335 -20.97 23.48 -2.04
C GLY A 335 -20.10 23.61 -3.31
N VAL A 336 -19.99 22.54 -4.11
CA VAL A 336 -19.21 22.53 -5.36
C VAL A 336 -20.04 22.02 -6.52
N GLU A 337 -19.96 22.70 -7.67
CA GLU A 337 -20.47 22.19 -8.95
C GLU A 337 -19.35 21.43 -9.69
N ILE A 338 -19.67 20.23 -10.20
CA ILE A 338 -18.78 19.44 -11.07
C ILE A 338 -19.37 19.40 -12.48
N LYS A 339 -18.56 19.73 -13.48
CA LYS A 339 -18.87 19.55 -14.91
C LYS A 339 -17.78 18.73 -15.58
N VAL A 340 -18.16 17.80 -16.45
CA VAL A 340 -17.24 16.97 -17.24
C VAL A 340 -17.55 17.16 -18.73
N SER A 341 -16.51 17.36 -19.53
CA SER A 341 -16.62 17.50 -20.99
C SER A 341 -15.54 16.67 -21.69
N PRO A 342 -15.90 15.76 -22.61
CA PRO A 342 -17.27 15.36 -22.96
C PRO A 342 -17.94 14.54 -21.83
N SER A 343 -19.27 14.49 -21.79
CA SER A 343 -20.01 13.66 -20.81
C SER A 343 -20.09 12.18 -21.19
N LYS A 344 -19.72 11.86 -22.43
CA LYS A 344 -19.57 10.49 -22.96
C LYS A 344 -18.20 10.32 -23.61
N LEU A 345 -17.60 9.15 -23.42
CA LEU A 345 -16.34 8.76 -24.07
C LEU A 345 -16.61 7.54 -24.96
N GLU A 346 -16.48 7.72 -26.26
CA GLU A 346 -16.74 6.70 -27.29
C GLU A 346 -15.41 6.19 -27.84
N PHE A 347 -14.99 5.02 -27.38
CA PHE A 347 -13.78 4.35 -27.86
C PHE A 347 -14.08 3.51 -29.10
N SER A 348 -13.07 3.40 -29.97
CA SER A 348 -13.05 2.50 -31.13
C SER A 348 -11.65 1.91 -31.31
N ASP A 349 -11.47 0.95 -32.20
CA ASP A 349 -10.15 0.39 -32.53
C ASP A 349 -9.12 1.47 -32.92
N GLU A 350 -9.55 2.54 -33.60
CA GLU A 350 -8.68 3.66 -33.97
C GLU A 350 -8.44 4.62 -32.79
N ASN A 351 -9.43 4.79 -31.90
CA ASN A 351 -9.44 5.81 -30.84
C ASN A 351 -9.45 5.20 -29.45
N GLN A 352 -8.40 4.44 -29.14
CA GLN A 352 -8.23 3.78 -27.84
C GLN A 352 -7.84 4.73 -26.69
N LYS A 353 -7.55 6.01 -26.97
CA LYS A 353 -7.13 7.02 -25.97
C LYS A 353 -7.97 8.27 -26.13
N LEU A 354 -8.66 8.69 -25.06
CA LEU A 354 -9.52 9.87 -25.07
C LEU A 354 -9.19 10.77 -23.88
N GLY A 355 -9.25 12.08 -24.14
CA GLY A 355 -9.11 13.11 -23.12
C GLY A 355 -10.46 13.64 -22.65
N TYR A 356 -10.56 14.00 -21.38
CA TYR A 356 -11.69 14.75 -20.85
C TYR A 356 -11.21 15.85 -19.90
N GLU A 357 -11.98 16.93 -19.83
CA GLU A 357 -11.77 18.04 -18.90
C GLU A 357 -12.85 17.99 -17.81
N VAL A 358 -12.41 18.14 -16.57
CA VAL A 358 -13.28 18.28 -15.41
C VAL A 358 -13.15 19.71 -14.88
N THR A 359 -14.29 20.38 -14.71
CA THR A 359 -14.38 21.71 -14.12
C THR A 359 -15.05 21.61 -12.76
N PHE A 360 -14.41 22.17 -11.74
CA PHE A 360 -14.91 22.31 -10.39
C PHE A 360 -15.14 23.80 -10.10
N ALA A 361 -16.36 24.18 -9.73
CA ALA A 361 -16.69 25.55 -9.34
C ALA A 361 -17.20 25.57 -7.91
N SER A 362 -16.62 26.43 -7.07
CA SER A 362 -17.12 26.68 -5.72
C SER A 362 -18.39 27.57 -5.79
N ASN A 363 -19.42 27.24 -5.01
CA ASN A 363 -20.69 27.98 -4.95
C ASN A 363 -20.79 28.90 -3.72
N GLY A 364 -19.67 29.17 -3.05
CA GLY A 364 -19.57 30.13 -1.95
C GLY A 364 -20.16 29.71 -0.59
N LEU A 365 -20.81 28.54 -0.50
CA LEU A 365 -21.42 28.04 0.73
C LEU A 365 -20.43 27.47 1.77
N ALA A 366 -19.16 27.29 1.42
CA ALA A 366 -18.25 26.43 2.17
C ALA A 366 -17.22 27.15 3.06
N LEU A 367 -17.06 28.46 2.94
CA LEU A 367 -16.06 29.19 3.72
C LEU A 367 -16.39 29.28 5.23
N SER A 368 -17.64 29.00 5.64
CA SER A 368 -18.10 29.22 7.03
C SER A 368 -18.45 27.97 7.85
N ALA A 369 -18.38 26.74 7.29
CA ALA A 369 -18.78 25.55 8.08
C ALA A 369 -17.99 24.25 7.82
N VAL A 370 -17.39 24.05 6.63
CA VAL A 370 -16.77 22.76 6.29
C VAL A 370 -15.43 22.99 5.59
N GLY A 371 -14.33 22.72 6.29
CA GLY A 371 -12.97 22.89 5.74
C GLY A 371 -12.66 21.98 4.54
N SER A 372 -13.39 20.88 4.35
CA SER A 372 -13.23 19.97 3.21
C SER A 372 -14.51 19.20 2.87
N ALA A 373 -14.78 18.99 1.58
CA ALA A 373 -15.92 18.19 1.13
C ALA A 373 -15.48 17.07 0.17
N LEU A 374 -16.36 16.09 -0.03
CA LEU A 374 -16.04 14.83 -0.70
C LEU A 374 -17.06 14.53 -1.79
N GLY A 375 -16.60 13.92 -2.88
CA GLY A 375 -17.44 13.50 -4.00
C GLY A 375 -16.76 12.42 -4.84
N SER A 376 -17.30 12.14 -6.01
CA SER A 376 -16.69 11.22 -6.97
C SER A 376 -17.14 11.45 -8.39
N ILE A 377 -16.31 11.01 -9.33
CA ILE A 377 -16.61 10.93 -10.75
C ILE A 377 -16.53 9.47 -11.14
N GLU A 378 -17.55 8.97 -11.81
CA GLU A 378 -17.65 7.56 -12.21
C GLU A 378 -17.92 7.48 -13.71
N TRP A 379 -17.16 6.64 -14.40
CA TRP A 379 -17.44 6.27 -15.79
C TRP A 379 -18.07 4.88 -15.81
N PHE A 380 -19.19 4.75 -16.52
CA PHE A 380 -19.95 3.51 -16.61
C PHE A 380 -20.33 3.18 -18.05
N ASP A 381 -20.08 1.95 -18.49
CA ASP A 381 -20.39 1.44 -19.83
C ASP A 381 -21.44 0.31 -19.82
N GLY A 382 -22.07 0.05 -18.66
CA GLY A 382 -22.96 -1.10 -18.45
C GLY A 382 -22.32 -2.26 -17.69
N ALA A 383 -21.00 -2.46 -17.81
CA ALA A 383 -20.28 -3.58 -17.22
C ALA A 383 -19.18 -3.11 -16.25
N HIS A 384 -18.36 -2.16 -16.68
CA HIS A 384 -17.28 -1.55 -15.94
C HIS A 384 -17.76 -0.28 -15.24
N ARG A 385 -17.31 -0.10 -13.99
CA ARG A 385 -17.52 1.12 -13.21
C ARG A 385 -16.17 1.62 -12.72
N VAL A 386 -15.70 2.70 -13.34
CA VAL A 386 -14.38 3.30 -13.12
C VAL A 386 -14.55 4.55 -12.27
N ARG A 387 -14.26 4.42 -10.97
CA ARG A 387 -14.51 5.48 -9.99
C ARG A 387 -13.25 6.25 -9.61
N SER A 388 -13.31 7.58 -9.68
CA SER A 388 -12.28 8.48 -9.16
C SER A 388 -12.84 9.29 -7.98
N PRO A 389 -12.27 9.19 -6.76
CA PRO A 389 -12.70 10.03 -5.65
C PRO A 389 -12.30 11.49 -5.87
N VAL A 390 -13.15 12.40 -5.42
CA VAL A 390 -12.93 13.85 -5.43
C VAL A 390 -12.87 14.33 -3.98
N VAL A 391 -11.85 15.10 -3.66
CA VAL A 391 -11.70 15.79 -2.40
C VAL A 391 -11.50 17.27 -2.69
N VAL A 392 -12.26 18.12 -2.03
CA VAL A 392 -12.16 19.57 -2.16
C VAL A 392 -11.83 20.20 -0.81
N ARG A 393 -11.05 21.28 -0.82
CA ARG A 393 -10.70 22.07 0.37
C ARG A 393 -10.76 23.55 0.05
N TRP A 394 -11.21 24.34 1.01
CA TRP A 394 -11.15 25.80 0.96
C TRP A 394 -9.99 26.30 1.83
N VAL A 395 -9.24 27.27 1.31
CA VAL A 395 -8.11 27.89 2.01
C VAL A 395 -8.32 29.40 1.98
N GLU A 396 -8.37 30.02 3.15
CA GLU A 396 -8.33 31.48 3.31
C GLU A 396 -6.87 31.96 3.15
N GLY A 397 -6.57 32.77 2.12
CA GLY A 397 -5.27 33.44 1.96
C GLY A 397 -4.60 33.28 0.60
N LEU A 398 -3.74 34.27 0.27
CA LEU A 398 -3.11 34.54 -1.04
C LEU A 398 -2.33 33.36 -1.65
N LYS A 399 -2.31 33.36 -2.99
CA LYS A 399 -1.84 32.32 -3.92
C LYS A 399 -0.33 32.04 -3.92
N ASP A 400 0.45 32.62 -3.00
CA ASP A 400 1.91 32.63 -3.08
C ASP A 400 2.53 31.99 -1.84
N SER A 401 3.16 30.83 -2.02
CA SER A 401 4.29 30.23 -1.27
C SER A 401 4.15 28.71 -1.10
N ILE A 402 4.24 27.92 -2.18
CA ILE A 402 4.76 26.53 -2.13
C ILE A 402 5.69 26.32 -3.32
#